data_AF-A8RHU8-F1
#
_entry.id   AF-A8RHU8-F1
#
_cell.length_a   1.000
_cell.length_b   1.000
_cell.length_c   1.000
_cell.angle_alpha   90.00
_cell.angle_beta   90.00
_cell.angle_gamma   90.00
#
_symmetry.space_group_name_H-M   'P 1'
#
loop_
_entity.id
_entity.type
_entity.pdbx_description
1 polymer ?
#
loop_
_entity_poly.entity_id
_entity_poly.type
_entity_poly.pdbx_seq_one_letter_code
_entity_poly.pdbx_strand_id
1 'polypeptide(L)'
;MNKAGFMKDALILFVITLVSGCLLGGVYQVTKEPIEKATIAANNKAYKAVFNEAESFEPDDALTAAVEGCNADLAGMDFGGVKVENVLKAVDGSGSQLGYVITSLSNDSYGGAVKVSVGIKEDGTITGIEFLEINDTPGLGLKAKEPKFKDQFIGKNAESLSVTKMGNADDTQINAISGATITSSATTNAVNAALYYLHNCIK
;
A
#
# COMPACT_ATOMS: atom_id res chain seq x y z
N MET A 1 46.04 29.02 -16.81
CA MET A 1 45.37 27.70 -16.69
C MET A 1 45.48 26.98 -18.03
N ASN A 2 46.17 25.84 -18.07
CA ASN A 2 46.31 25.04 -19.30
C ASN A 2 44.97 24.34 -19.60
N LYS A 3 44.24 24.81 -20.62
CA LYS A 3 42.96 24.23 -21.09
C LYS A 3 43.04 22.71 -21.35
N ALA A 4 44.22 22.21 -21.73
CA ALA A 4 44.44 20.80 -22.02
C ALA A 4 44.38 19.87 -20.79
N GLY A 5 44.80 20.34 -19.60
CA GLY A 5 44.72 19.54 -18.37
C GLY A 5 43.27 19.34 -17.93
N PHE A 6 42.51 20.44 -17.91
CA PHE A 6 41.10 20.44 -17.56
C PHE A 6 40.24 19.54 -18.47
N MET A 7 40.48 19.57 -19.79
CA MET A 7 39.72 18.73 -20.74
C MET A 7 40.00 17.23 -20.56
N LYS A 8 41.24 16.87 -20.21
CA LYS A 8 41.63 15.48 -19.93
C LYS A 8 40.93 14.96 -18.69
N ASP A 9 40.90 15.74 -17.61
CA ASP A 9 40.26 15.35 -16.35
C ASP A 9 38.74 15.22 -16.53
N ALA A 10 38.12 16.12 -17.30
CA ALA A 10 36.70 16.04 -17.65
C ALA A 10 36.36 14.78 -18.46
N LEU A 11 37.21 14.41 -19.43
CA LEU A 11 37.04 13.19 -20.23
C LEU A 11 37.17 11.93 -19.37
N ILE A 12 38.15 11.89 -18.47
CA ILE A 12 38.36 10.75 -17.55
C ILE A 12 37.14 10.58 -16.65
N LEU A 13 36.62 11.67 -16.08
CA LEU A 13 35.41 11.63 -15.26
C LEU A 13 34.20 11.13 -16.05
N PHE A 14 34.02 11.61 -17.29
CA PHE A 14 32.94 11.16 -18.16
C PHE A 14 32.99 9.66 -18.45
N VAL A 15 34.18 9.10 -18.71
CA VAL A 15 34.32 7.67 -18.96
C VAL A 15 34.01 6.86 -17.70
N ILE A 16 34.48 7.31 -16.53
CA ILE A 16 34.21 6.63 -15.26
C ILE A 16 32.71 6.63 -14.96
N THR A 17 32.03 7.78 -15.12
CA THR A 17 30.57 7.87 -14.86
C THR A 17 29.77 7.05 -15.87
N LEU A 18 30.18 7.03 -17.14
CA LEU A 18 29.55 6.19 -18.18
C LEU A 18 29.66 4.71 -17.82
N VAL A 19 30.86 4.23 -17.49
CA VAL A 19 31.08 2.82 -17.12
C VAL A 19 30.29 2.47 -15.86
N SER A 20 30.29 3.34 -14.85
CA SER A 20 29.54 3.14 -13.61
C SER A 20 28.03 3.08 -13.85
N GLY A 21 27.50 3.95 -14.70
CA GLY A 21 26.10 3.95 -15.12
C GLY A 21 25.71 2.68 -15.88
N CYS A 22 26.56 2.23 -16.82
CA CYS A 22 26.34 0.97 -17.53
C CYS A 22 26.35 -0.24 -16.60
N LEU A 23 27.27 -0.28 -15.63
CA LEU A 23 27.34 -1.36 -14.64
C LEU A 23 26.10 -1.36 -13.74
N LEU A 24 25.69 -0.21 -13.19
CA LEU A 24 24.46 -0.12 -12.39
C LEU A 24 23.22 -0.51 -13.19
N GLY A 25 23.10 -0.05 -14.45
CA GLY A 25 22.00 -0.39 -15.33
C GLY A 25 21.93 -1.88 -15.66
N GLY A 26 23.09 -2.51 -15.88
CA GLY A 26 23.18 -3.96 -16.10
C GLY A 26 22.75 -4.76 -14.87
N VAL A 27 23.23 -4.37 -13.69
CA VAL A 27 22.80 -4.99 -12.43
C VAL A 27 21.29 -4.83 -12.21
N TYR A 28 20.75 -3.63 -12.46
CA TYR A 28 19.32 -3.35 -12.31
C TYR A 28 18.44 -4.23 -13.22
N GLN A 29 18.85 -4.44 -14.49
CA GLN A 29 18.08 -5.31 -15.40
C GLN A 29 18.03 -6.76 -14.93
N VAL A 30 19.15 -7.29 -14.42
CA VAL A 30 19.22 -8.67 -13.91
C VAL A 30 18.43 -8.83 -12.60
N THR A 31 18.41 -7.81 -11.74
CA THR A 31 17.70 -7.89 -10.45
C THR A 31 16.20 -7.60 -10.56
N LYS A 32 15.75 -6.93 -11.61
CA LYS A 32 14.33 -6.56 -11.78
C LYS A 32 13.38 -7.76 -11.76
N GLU A 33 13.65 -8.80 -12.55
CA GLU A 33 12.78 -9.98 -12.62
C GLU A 33 12.67 -10.75 -11.28
N PRO A 34 13.77 -11.06 -10.56
CA PRO A 34 13.69 -11.65 -9.22
C PRO A 34 12.92 -10.79 -8.21
N ILE A 35 13.12 -9.47 -8.24
CA ILE A 35 12.42 -8.53 -7.36
C ILE A 35 10.92 -8.58 -7.65
N GLU A 36 10.53 -8.53 -8.92
CA GLU A 36 9.13 -8.58 -9.32
C GLU A 36 8.46 -9.89 -8.91
N LYS A 37 9.11 -11.04 -9.10
CA LYS A 37 8.60 -12.34 -8.62
C LYS A 37 8.47 -12.39 -7.10
N ALA A 38 9.45 -11.84 -6.37
CA ALA A 38 9.40 -11.76 -4.93
C ALA A 38 8.26 -10.85 -4.45
N THR A 39 8.04 -9.71 -5.13
CA THR A 39 6.94 -8.79 -4.85
C THR A 39 5.59 -9.44 -5.13
N ILE A 40 5.42 -10.15 -6.25
CA ILE A 40 4.17 -10.87 -6.56
C ILE A 40 3.89 -11.95 -5.51
N ALA A 41 4.91 -12.73 -5.13
CA ALA A 41 4.76 -13.74 -4.09
C ALA A 41 4.43 -13.12 -2.72
N ALA A 42 5.05 -11.98 -2.39
CA ALA A 42 4.76 -11.23 -1.17
C ALA A 42 3.33 -10.66 -1.18
N ASN A 43 2.87 -10.11 -2.30
CA ASN A 43 1.51 -9.61 -2.47
C ASN A 43 0.50 -10.75 -2.33
N ASN A 44 0.71 -11.88 -2.99
CA ASN A 44 -0.17 -13.05 -2.86
C ASN A 44 -0.23 -13.57 -1.41
N LYS A 45 0.90 -13.54 -0.69
CA LYS A 45 0.93 -13.87 0.74
C LYS A 45 0.14 -12.85 1.56
N ALA A 46 0.28 -11.56 1.27
CA ALA A 46 -0.47 -10.50 1.92
C ALA A 46 -1.98 -10.64 1.66
N TYR A 47 -2.39 -10.96 0.43
CA TYR A 47 -3.79 -11.20 0.05
C TYR A 47 -4.39 -12.36 0.86
N LYS A 48 -3.67 -13.48 0.97
CA LYS A 48 -4.08 -14.59 1.85
C LYS A 48 -4.07 -14.25 3.33
N ALA A 49 -3.18 -13.36 3.77
CA ALA A 49 -3.13 -12.93 5.18
C ALA A 49 -4.33 -12.04 5.55
N VAL A 50 -4.79 -11.20 4.62
CA VAL A 50 -5.96 -10.34 4.85
C VAL A 50 -7.27 -11.06 4.58
N PHE A 51 -7.30 -12.06 3.71
CA PHE A 51 -8.52 -12.80 3.35
C PHE A 51 -8.22 -14.31 3.31
N ASN A 52 -8.16 -14.93 4.49
CA ASN A 52 -7.79 -16.32 4.66
C ASN A 52 -8.84 -17.32 4.15
N GLU A 53 -10.11 -16.93 4.10
CA GLU A 53 -11.23 -17.73 3.60
C GLU A 53 -11.19 -17.89 2.07
N ALA A 54 -10.47 -17.02 1.35
CA ALA A 54 -10.37 -17.06 -0.10
C ALA A 54 -9.25 -18.00 -0.58
N GLU A 55 -9.53 -18.79 -1.61
CA GLU A 55 -8.56 -19.69 -2.24
C GLU A 55 -7.77 -19.02 -3.36
N SER A 56 -8.44 -18.17 -4.15
CA SER A 56 -7.82 -17.37 -5.22
C SER A 56 -8.26 -15.90 -5.19
N PHE A 57 -7.42 -15.08 -5.83
CA PHE A 57 -7.63 -13.65 -6.01
C PHE A 57 -7.57 -13.34 -7.50
N GLU A 58 -8.70 -12.91 -8.05
CA GLU A 58 -8.85 -12.76 -9.49
C GLU A 58 -9.01 -11.28 -9.85
N PRO A 59 -8.27 -10.77 -10.84
CA PRO A 59 -8.48 -9.43 -11.35
C PRO A 59 -9.84 -9.35 -12.02
N ASP A 60 -10.44 -8.16 -11.96
CA ASP A 60 -11.69 -7.85 -12.65
C ASP A 60 -11.51 -6.58 -13.47
N ASP A 61 -11.82 -6.66 -14.75
CA ASP A 61 -11.62 -5.53 -15.67
C ASP A 61 -12.50 -4.32 -15.30
N ALA A 62 -13.72 -4.56 -14.81
CA ALA A 62 -14.62 -3.48 -14.43
C ALA A 62 -14.16 -2.80 -13.14
N LEU A 63 -13.73 -3.57 -12.14
CA LEU A 63 -13.13 -3.01 -10.92
C LEU A 63 -11.84 -2.24 -11.26
N THR A 64 -10.96 -2.83 -12.06
CA THR A 64 -9.71 -2.18 -12.47
C THR A 64 -9.97 -0.86 -13.19
N ALA A 65 -10.96 -0.82 -14.09
CA ALA A 65 -11.33 0.41 -14.80
C ALA A 65 -11.94 1.48 -13.87
N ALA A 66 -12.67 1.08 -12.82
CA ALA A 66 -13.25 2.02 -11.86
C ALA A 66 -12.20 2.70 -10.95
N VAL A 67 -10.99 2.15 -10.83
CA VAL A 67 -9.92 2.71 -9.97
C VAL A 67 -9.55 4.14 -10.37
N GLU A 68 -9.42 4.43 -11.67
CA GLU A 68 -9.03 5.77 -12.12
C GLU A 68 -10.07 6.84 -11.75
N GLY A 69 -11.36 6.54 -11.99
CA GLY A 69 -12.46 7.43 -11.60
C GLY A 69 -12.54 7.61 -10.09
N CYS A 70 -12.44 6.51 -9.34
CA CYS A 70 -12.49 6.55 -7.88
C CYS A 70 -11.34 7.37 -7.28
N ASN A 71 -10.14 7.28 -7.87
CA ASN A 71 -8.99 8.07 -7.44
C ASN A 71 -9.15 9.57 -7.71
N ALA A 72 -9.88 9.96 -8.76
CA ALA A 72 -10.21 11.37 -8.99
C ALA A 72 -11.14 11.91 -7.90
N ASP A 73 -12.11 11.11 -7.45
CA ASP A 73 -13.01 11.48 -6.36
C ASP A 73 -12.28 11.53 -5.01
N LEU A 74 -11.44 10.53 -4.72
CA LEU A 74 -10.61 10.48 -3.51
C LEU A 74 -9.69 11.69 -3.35
N ALA A 75 -9.18 12.25 -4.46
CA ALA A 75 -8.33 13.44 -4.43
C ALA A 75 -9.08 14.70 -3.92
N GLY A 76 -10.41 14.71 -3.98
CA GLY A 76 -11.26 15.78 -3.43
C GLY A 76 -11.70 15.55 -1.98
N MET A 77 -11.36 14.41 -1.38
CA MET A 77 -11.77 14.05 -0.02
C MET A 77 -10.77 14.49 1.04
N ASP A 78 -11.21 14.55 2.30
CA ASP A 78 -10.38 14.90 3.46
C ASP A 78 -9.50 13.72 3.97
N PHE A 79 -9.16 12.79 3.08
CA PHE A 79 -8.29 11.64 3.40
C PHE A 79 -6.81 11.90 3.10
N GLY A 80 -6.48 13.04 2.46
CA GLY A 80 -5.10 13.40 2.11
C GLY A 80 -4.63 12.72 0.81
N GLY A 81 -3.32 12.47 0.70
CA GLY A 81 -2.65 11.91 -0.47
C GLY A 81 -2.89 10.40 -0.67
N VAL A 82 -4.15 9.97 -0.62
CA VAL A 82 -4.56 8.56 -0.75
C VAL A 82 -4.88 8.17 -2.19
N LYS A 83 -4.66 6.89 -2.51
CA LYS A 83 -5.01 6.28 -3.80
C LYS A 83 -5.31 4.79 -3.65
N VAL A 84 -6.15 4.25 -4.51
CA VAL A 84 -6.31 2.82 -4.77
C VAL A 84 -5.43 2.45 -5.98
N GLU A 85 -4.64 1.39 -5.85
CA GLU A 85 -3.77 0.90 -6.94
C GLU A 85 -4.37 -0.30 -7.66
N ASN A 86 -4.98 -1.23 -6.93
CA ASN A 86 -5.46 -2.48 -7.49
C ASN A 86 -6.62 -3.04 -6.67
N VAL A 87 -7.53 -3.76 -7.33
CA VAL A 87 -8.67 -4.43 -6.71
C VAL A 87 -8.81 -5.82 -7.31
N LEU A 88 -8.88 -6.81 -6.44
CA LEU A 88 -9.05 -8.22 -6.81
C LEU A 88 -10.29 -8.78 -6.14
N LYS A 89 -11.03 -9.64 -6.84
CA LYS A 89 -12.09 -10.45 -6.25
C LYS A 89 -11.48 -11.59 -5.44
N ALA A 90 -11.97 -11.78 -4.23
CA ALA A 90 -11.62 -12.90 -3.37
C ALA A 90 -12.67 -13.99 -3.55
N VAL A 91 -12.27 -15.16 -4.06
CA VAL A 91 -13.18 -16.29 -4.33
C VAL A 91 -12.79 -17.51 -3.52
N ASP A 92 -13.80 -18.29 -3.10
CA ASP A 92 -13.60 -19.55 -2.39
C ASP A 92 -13.29 -20.72 -3.34
N GLY A 93 -13.02 -21.90 -2.78
CA GLY A 93 -12.75 -23.12 -3.55
C GLY A 93 -13.93 -23.64 -4.38
N SER A 94 -15.13 -23.09 -4.18
CA SER A 94 -16.31 -23.38 -5.00
C SER A 94 -16.46 -22.41 -6.19
N GLY A 95 -15.63 -21.36 -6.24
CA GLY A 95 -15.73 -20.27 -7.21
C GLY A 95 -16.75 -19.19 -6.82
N SER A 96 -17.24 -19.20 -5.58
CA SER A 96 -18.14 -18.17 -5.07
C SER A 96 -17.35 -16.96 -4.59
N GLN A 97 -17.81 -15.76 -4.93
CA GLN A 97 -17.21 -14.52 -4.45
C GLN A 97 -17.51 -14.35 -2.95
N LEU A 98 -16.47 -14.09 -2.16
CA LEU A 98 -16.58 -13.81 -0.72
C LEU A 98 -16.40 -12.32 -0.42
N GLY A 99 -15.77 -11.57 -1.32
CA GLY A 99 -15.48 -10.16 -1.16
C GLY A 99 -14.33 -9.71 -2.05
N TYR A 100 -13.57 -8.73 -1.58
CA TYR A 100 -12.55 -8.04 -2.34
C TYR A 100 -11.25 -7.90 -1.54
N VAL A 101 -10.13 -7.88 -2.27
CA VAL A 101 -8.84 -7.43 -1.76
C VAL A 101 -8.44 -6.17 -2.50
N ILE A 102 -8.38 -5.07 -1.77
CA ILE A 102 -8.10 -3.75 -2.30
C ILE A 102 -6.70 -3.33 -1.84
N THR A 103 -5.83 -3.02 -2.79
CA THR A 103 -4.53 -2.42 -2.51
C THR A 103 -4.66 -0.91 -2.60
N SER A 104 -4.41 -0.23 -1.48
CA SER A 104 -4.48 1.23 -1.37
C SER A 104 -3.24 1.78 -0.68
N LEU A 105 -3.01 3.08 -0.84
CA LEU A 105 -1.87 3.78 -0.25
C LEU A 105 -2.25 5.15 0.30
N SER A 106 -1.40 5.66 1.17
CA SER A 106 -1.33 7.07 1.57
C SER A 106 0.12 7.54 1.45
N ASN A 107 0.33 8.74 0.90
CA ASN A 107 1.66 9.37 0.82
C ASN A 107 2.01 10.20 2.06
N ASP A 108 1.11 10.25 3.04
CA ASP A 108 1.20 11.18 4.17
C ASP A 108 1.79 10.53 5.43
N SER A 109 2.40 9.34 5.32
CA SER A 109 3.11 8.73 6.45
C SER A 109 4.45 9.44 6.70
N TYR A 110 4.99 9.28 7.90
CA TYR A 110 6.24 9.95 8.29
C TYR A 110 7.43 9.56 7.40
N GLY A 111 7.52 8.29 7.01
CA GLY A 111 8.52 7.74 6.08
C GLY A 111 8.10 7.80 4.60
N GLY A 112 7.04 8.55 4.26
CA GLY A 112 6.51 8.66 2.91
C GLY A 112 5.34 7.70 2.65
N ALA A 113 5.40 6.95 1.56
CA ALA A 113 4.30 6.08 1.17
C ALA A 113 4.10 4.92 2.17
N VAL A 114 2.85 4.75 2.59
CA VAL A 114 2.36 3.53 3.25
C VAL A 114 1.36 2.87 2.31
N LYS A 115 1.66 1.62 1.91
CA LYS A 115 0.83 0.81 1.02
C LYS A 115 0.30 -0.39 1.78
N VAL A 116 -1.00 -0.56 1.76
CA VAL A 116 -1.71 -1.61 2.47
C VAL A 116 -2.57 -2.41 1.50
N SER A 117 -2.59 -3.72 1.73
CA SER A 117 -3.64 -4.59 1.22
C SER A 117 -4.74 -4.66 2.27
N VAL A 118 -5.98 -4.49 1.86
CA VAL A 118 -7.16 -4.53 2.73
C VAL A 118 -8.09 -5.62 2.21
N GLY A 119 -8.40 -6.60 3.04
CA GLY A 119 -9.45 -7.58 2.75
C GLY A 119 -10.79 -7.08 3.27
N ILE A 120 -11.82 -7.09 2.43
CA ILE A 120 -13.16 -6.62 2.77
C ILE A 120 -14.20 -7.58 2.22
N LYS A 121 -15.13 -8.04 3.07
CA LYS A 121 -16.27 -8.86 2.66
C LYS A 121 -17.28 -8.04 1.86
N GLU A 122 -18.17 -8.72 1.14
CA GLU A 122 -19.23 -8.04 0.37
C GLU A 122 -20.15 -7.15 1.23
N ASP A 123 -20.28 -7.45 2.52
CA ASP A 123 -21.07 -6.67 3.46
C ASP A 123 -20.36 -5.41 4.01
N GLY A 124 -19.11 -5.15 3.61
CA GLY A 124 -18.30 -4.03 4.11
C GLY A 124 -17.41 -4.37 5.30
N THR A 125 -17.46 -5.60 5.82
CA THR A 125 -16.66 -6.01 6.97
C THR A 125 -15.21 -6.21 6.57
N ILE A 126 -14.29 -5.52 7.24
CA ILE A 126 -12.86 -5.67 7.05
C ILE A 126 -12.40 -7.01 7.65
N THR A 127 -11.80 -7.86 6.84
CA THR A 127 -11.22 -9.15 7.28
C THR A 127 -9.82 -8.99 7.83
N GLY A 128 -9.09 -7.96 7.36
CA GLY A 128 -7.78 -7.59 7.89
C GLY A 128 -7.02 -6.66 6.96
N ILE A 129 -5.86 -6.19 7.43
CA ILE A 129 -4.92 -5.40 6.64
C ILE A 129 -3.52 -5.98 6.72
N GLU A 130 -2.75 -5.84 5.64
CA GLU A 130 -1.34 -6.23 5.60
C GLU A 130 -0.53 -5.19 4.83
N PHE A 131 0.67 -4.88 5.33
CA PHE A 131 1.51 -3.84 4.74
C PHE A 131 2.31 -4.40 3.57
N LEU A 132 2.11 -3.82 2.39
CA LEU A 132 2.94 -4.07 1.22
C LEU A 132 4.19 -3.18 1.23
N GLU A 133 4.04 -1.94 1.70
CA GLU A 133 5.12 -0.97 1.80
C GLU A 133 4.93 -0.05 3.01
N ILE A 134 6.01 0.19 3.75
CA ILE A 134 6.09 1.22 4.79
C ILE A 134 7.56 1.42 5.15
N ASN A 135 8.00 2.67 5.13
CA ASN A 135 9.41 3.07 5.33
C ASN A 135 9.59 3.98 6.55
N ASP A 136 8.66 3.89 7.51
CA ASP A 136 8.65 4.70 8.73
C ASP A 136 9.79 4.35 9.70
N THR A 137 9.94 5.16 10.74
CA THR A 137 10.99 5.00 11.76
C THR A 137 10.80 3.72 12.59
N PRO A 138 11.83 2.85 12.69
CA PRO A 138 11.82 1.68 13.58
C PRO A 138 11.54 2.06 15.04
N GLY A 139 10.69 1.29 15.71
CA GLY A 139 10.29 1.56 17.10
C GLY A 139 9.23 2.65 17.28
N LEU A 140 8.85 3.35 16.21
CA LEU A 140 7.74 4.31 16.16
C LEU A 140 6.72 3.87 15.11
N GLY A 141 6.76 4.42 13.89
CA GLY A 141 5.77 4.15 12.85
C GLY A 141 5.77 2.70 12.35
N LEU A 142 6.92 2.00 12.35
CA LEU A 142 6.93 0.58 11.98
C LEU A 142 6.17 -0.33 12.95
N LYS A 143 5.80 0.16 14.14
CA LYS A 143 4.86 -0.55 15.02
C LYS A 143 3.49 -0.75 14.38
N ALA A 144 3.18 -0.04 13.28
CA ALA A 144 1.96 -0.27 12.51
C ALA A 144 1.86 -1.71 11.98
N LYS A 145 2.99 -2.38 11.71
CA LYS A 145 3.01 -3.80 11.31
C LYS A 145 2.68 -4.76 12.44
N GLU A 146 2.73 -4.31 13.70
CA GLU A 146 2.47 -5.17 14.84
C GLU A 146 0.98 -5.48 14.95
N PRO A 147 0.60 -6.73 15.34
CA PRO A 147 -0.79 -7.13 15.57
C PRO A 147 -1.58 -6.13 16.41
N LYS A 148 -0.94 -5.52 17.43
CA LYS A 148 -1.54 -4.52 18.31
C LYS A 148 -2.15 -3.32 17.55
N PHE A 149 -1.57 -2.93 16.42
CA PHE A 149 -2.13 -1.88 15.57
C PHE A 149 -3.00 -2.45 14.47
N LYS A 150 -2.45 -3.36 13.64
CA LYS A 150 -3.13 -3.81 12.43
C LYS A 150 -4.38 -4.67 12.67
N ASP A 151 -4.45 -5.41 13.79
CA ASP A 151 -5.61 -6.25 14.07
C ASP A 151 -6.80 -5.42 14.56
N GLN A 152 -6.61 -4.14 14.89
CA GLN A 152 -7.73 -3.24 15.22
C GLN A 152 -8.70 -3.07 14.05
N PHE A 153 -8.26 -3.29 12.81
CA PHE A 153 -9.12 -3.16 11.63
C PHE A 153 -10.04 -4.38 11.44
N ILE A 154 -9.70 -5.54 12.00
CA ILE A 154 -10.43 -6.80 11.80
C ILE A 154 -11.83 -6.70 12.40
N GLY A 155 -12.85 -7.06 11.62
CA GLY A 155 -14.24 -7.10 12.04
C GLY A 155 -14.93 -5.73 12.04
N LYS A 156 -14.21 -4.64 11.73
CA LYS A 156 -14.84 -3.32 11.60
C LYS A 156 -15.64 -3.24 10.30
N ASN A 157 -16.81 -2.63 10.40
CA ASN A 157 -17.69 -2.35 9.28
C ASN A 157 -18.21 -0.91 9.45
N ALA A 158 -17.61 0.02 8.72
CA ALA A 158 -17.92 1.45 8.81
C ALA A 158 -17.66 2.10 7.45
N GLU A 159 -18.39 3.18 7.14
CA GLU A 159 -18.16 3.95 5.91
C GLU A 159 -16.76 4.59 5.88
N SER A 160 -16.27 5.01 7.05
CA SER A 160 -14.93 5.52 7.25
C SER A 160 -14.49 5.31 8.70
N LEU A 161 -13.18 5.23 8.90
CA LEU A 161 -12.54 5.09 10.20
C LEU A 161 -11.79 6.37 10.57
N SER A 162 -11.78 6.70 11.85
CA SER A 162 -11.03 7.83 12.38
C SER A 162 -9.95 7.38 13.36
N VAL A 163 -8.91 8.19 13.53
CA VAL A 163 -7.84 7.90 14.50
C VAL A 163 -8.13 8.63 15.80
N THR A 164 -8.18 7.88 16.89
CA THR A 164 -8.33 8.43 18.24
C THR A 164 -7.04 8.31 19.05
N LYS A 165 -6.83 9.21 20.00
CA LYS A 165 -5.69 9.11 20.93
C LYS A 165 -5.99 7.97 21.91
N MET A 166 -5.03 7.06 22.06
CA MET A 166 -5.11 5.81 22.83
C MET A 166 -6.08 5.88 24.02
N GLY A 167 -7.04 4.93 24.07
CA GLY A 167 -7.69 4.65 25.35
C GLY A 167 -9.11 4.09 25.35
N ASN A 168 -9.79 3.97 24.20
CA ASN A 168 -11.04 3.18 23.99
C ASN A 168 -11.57 3.52 22.59
N ALA A 169 -10.93 2.98 21.55
CA ALA A 169 -11.46 3.12 20.20
C ALA A 169 -12.77 2.31 20.08
N ASP A 170 -13.82 2.96 19.57
CA ASP A 170 -15.07 2.31 19.19
C ASP A 170 -14.95 1.59 17.83
N ASP A 171 -16.06 1.07 17.32
CA ASP A 171 -16.11 0.33 16.05
C ASP A 171 -15.72 1.18 14.83
N THR A 172 -15.81 2.51 14.92
CA THR A 172 -15.44 3.47 13.87
C THR A 172 -14.07 4.12 14.08
N GLN A 173 -13.34 3.70 15.11
CA GLN A 173 -12.07 4.31 15.51
C GLN A 173 -10.91 3.33 15.53
N ILE A 174 -9.71 3.87 15.33
CA ILE A 174 -8.43 3.18 15.47
C ILE A 174 -7.58 3.92 16.50
N ASN A 175 -7.03 3.20 17.48
CA ASN A 175 -6.11 3.81 18.43
C ASN A 175 -4.79 4.15 17.74
N ALA A 176 -4.36 5.41 17.85
CA ALA A 176 -3.07 5.86 17.39
C ALA A 176 -1.92 5.12 18.09
N ILE A 177 -0.85 4.86 17.33
CA ILE A 177 0.43 4.45 17.89
C ILE A 177 1.04 5.66 18.62
N SER A 178 1.37 5.48 19.89
CA SER A 178 2.02 6.53 20.68
C SER A 178 3.32 7.01 20.03
N GLY A 179 3.41 8.32 19.77
CA GLY A 179 4.55 8.93 19.09
C GLY A 179 4.60 8.73 17.57
N ALA A 180 3.59 8.10 16.97
CA ALA A 180 3.48 7.85 15.53
C ALA A 180 2.04 8.09 15.02
N THR A 181 1.43 9.20 15.42
CA THR A 181 0.06 9.58 15.00
C THR A 181 -0.03 9.77 13.48
N ILE A 182 0.99 10.36 12.86
CA ILE A 182 1.03 10.58 11.41
C ILE A 182 0.93 9.24 10.65
N THR A 183 1.72 8.24 11.04
CA THR A 183 1.66 6.88 10.49
C THR A 183 0.30 6.23 10.71
N SER A 184 -0.28 6.44 11.90
CA SER A 184 -1.58 5.86 12.26
C SER A 184 -2.69 6.44 11.39
N SER A 185 -2.68 7.76 11.19
CA SER A 185 -3.61 8.49 10.31
C SER A 185 -3.42 8.09 8.85
N ALA A 186 -2.18 8.07 8.35
CA ALA A 186 -1.89 7.67 6.98
C ALA A 186 -2.35 6.24 6.68
N THR A 187 -2.11 5.29 7.60
CA THR A 187 -2.58 3.92 7.45
C THR A 187 -4.11 3.86 7.45
N THR A 188 -4.76 4.55 8.39
CA THR A 188 -6.23 4.58 8.49
C THR A 188 -6.86 5.21 7.25
N ASN A 189 -6.27 6.27 6.72
CA ASN A 189 -6.72 6.92 5.50
C ASN A 189 -6.52 6.05 4.26
N ALA A 190 -5.43 5.28 4.18
CA ALA A 190 -5.26 4.29 3.13
C ALA A 190 -6.37 3.21 3.20
N VAL A 191 -6.75 2.76 4.40
CA VAL A 191 -7.90 1.85 4.57
C VAL A 191 -9.22 2.52 4.19
N ASN A 192 -9.42 3.79 4.54
CA ASN A 192 -10.61 4.56 4.14
C ASN A 192 -10.72 4.70 2.62
N ALA A 193 -9.61 4.82 1.90
CA ALA A 193 -9.64 4.81 0.44
C ALA A 193 -10.17 3.48 -0.13
N ALA A 194 -9.84 2.35 0.52
CA ALA A 194 -10.37 1.04 0.15
C ALA A 194 -11.87 0.91 0.48
N LEU A 195 -12.30 1.36 1.67
CA LEU A 195 -13.72 1.39 2.06
C LEU A 195 -14.55 2.29 1.14
N TYR A 196 -14.02 3.47 0.79
CA TYR A 196 -14.66 4.39 -0.13
C TYR A 196 -14.88 3.75 -1.51
N TYR A 197 -13.84 3.08 -2.01
CA TYR A 197 -13.91 2.35 -3.27
C TYR A 197 -15.00 1.28 -3.25
N LEU A 198 -15.08 0.48 -2.20
CA LEU A 198 -16.14 -0.53 -2.03
C LEU A 198 -17.54 0.10 -2.08
N HIS A 199 -17.78 1.17 -1.33
CA HIS A 199 -19.12 1.73 -1.18
C HIS A 199 -19.59 2.58 -2.37
N ASN A 200 -18.66 3.18 -3.13
CA ASN A 200 -19.00 4.18 -4.14
C ASN A 200 -18.62 3.77 -5.57
N CYS A 201 -17.61 2.91 -5.71
CA CYS A 201 -16.99 2.60 -6.99
C CYS A 201 -17.28 1.16 -7.45
N ILE A 202 -17.65 0.26 -6.52
CA ILE A 202 -18.17 -1.08 -6.84
C ILE A 202 -19.70 -1.00 -7.00
N LYS A 203 -20.22 -1.46 -8.14
CA LYS A 203 -21.66 -1.56 -8.44
C LYS A 203 -22.01 -2.92 -8.98
#